data_AF-A0A961L7R9-F1
#
_entry.id   AF-A0A961L7R9-F1
#
_cell.length_a   1.000
_cell.length_b   1.000
_cell.length_c   1.000
_cell.angle_alpha   90.00
_cell.angle_beta   90.00
_cell.angle_gamma   90.00
#
_symmetry.space_group_name_H-M   'P 1'
#
loop_
_entity.id
_entity.type
_entity.pdbx_description
1 polymer ?
#
loop_
_entity_poly.entity_id
_entity_poly.type
_entity_poly.pdbx_seq_one_letter_code
_entity_poly.pdbx_strand_id
1 'polypeptide(L)'
;MDIYTALIDEDDRLTVLEKQLARIVLDDAVFAVNASIVDLAERAEVSPPTVTRFCRRLGFQGYSDFKLQLARSAYVGMRYLKPESADGAATPAAVAEDIVLKAQ
;
A
#
# COMPACT_ATOMS: atom_id res chain seq x y z
N MET A 1 -5.33 -13.18 1.66
CA MET A 1 -6.31 -12.32 2.38
C MET A 1 -6.04 -10.91 1.90
N ASP A 2 -7.06 -10.21 1.41
CA ASP A 2 -6.94 -8.80 1.02
C ASP A 2 -6.74 -7.96 2.30
N ILE A 3 -5.75 -7.07 2.29
CA ILE A 3 -5.41 -6.25 3.45
C ILE A 3 -6.52 -5.28 3.83
N TYR A 4 -7.29 -4.78 2.86
CA TYR A 4 -8.41 -3.89 3.13
C TYR A 4 -9.54 -4.64 3.84
N THR A 5 -9.82 -5.87 3.40
CA THR A 5 -10.75 -6.77 4.08
C THR A 5 -10.29 -7.08 5.51
N ALA A 6 -8.99 -7.37 5.71
CA ALA A 6 -8.47 -7.62 7.06
C ALA A 6 -8.61 -6.39 7.98
N LEU A 7 -8.43 -5.17 7.46
CA LEU A 7 -8.58 -3.94 8.23
C LEU A 7 -10.04 -3.61 8.58
N ILE A 8 -10.98 -3.94 7.68
CA ILE A 8 -12.42 -3.66 7.86
C ILE A 8 -13.08 -4.74 8.71
N ASP A 9 -12.83 -6.02 8.42
CA ASP A 9 -13.49 -7.15 9.09
C ASP A 9 -13.07 -7.28 10.57
N GLU A 10 -11.84 -6.88 10.90
CA GLU A 10 -11.36 -6.91 12.27
C GLU A 10 -11.70 -5.64 13.07
N ASP A 11 -12.39 -4.64 12.50
CA ASP A 11 -12.61 -3.34 13.15
C ASP A 11 -13.24 -3.49 14.54
N ASP A 12 -14.26 -4.34 14.70
CA ASP A 12 -14.91 -4.60 15.99
C ASP A 12 -13.99 -5.29 17.02
N ARG A 13 -12.91 -5.93 16.57
CA ARG A 13 -11.93 -6.63 17.40
C ARG A 13 -10.68 -5.80 17.66
N LEU A 14 -10.52 -4.64 17.01
CA LEU A 14 -9.38 -3.76 17.24
C LEU A 14 -9.54 -2.95 18.52
N THR A 15 -8.44 -2.83 19.29
CA THR A 15 -8.36 -1.83 20.37
C THR A 15 -8.40 -0.42 19.79
N VAL A 16 -8.68 0.59 20.62
CA VAL A 16 -8.75 2.01 20.19
C VAL A 16 -7.51 2.45 19.41
N LEU A 17 -6.32 2.09 19.91
CA LEU A 17 -5.04 2.45 19.27
C LEU A 17 -4.84 1.71 17.93
N GLU A 18 -5.33 0.48 17.83
CA GLU A 18 -5.27 -0.29 16.58
C GLU A 18 -6.27 0.21 15.55
N LYS A 19 -7.45 0.70 15.97
CA LYS A 19 -8.39 1.42 15.08
C LYS A 19 -7.76 2.69 14.53
N GLN A 20 -6.98 3.42 15.33
CA GLN A 20 -6.24 4.59 14.87
C GLN A 20 -5.20 4.21 13.81
N LEU A 21 -4.43 3.15 14.04
CA LEU A 21 -3.50 2.61 13.03
C LEU A 21 -4.23 2.20 11.75
N ALA A 22 -5.35 1.49 11.85
CA ALA A 22 -6.13 1.08 10.70
C ALA A 22 -6.65 2.28 9.90
N ARG A 23 -7.20 3.31 10.58
CA ARG A 23 -7.64 4.54 9.92
C ARG A 23 -6.53 5.26 9.18
N ILE A 24 -5.35 5.45 9.80
CA ILE A 24 -4.21 6.11 9.14
C ILE A 24 -3.85 5.38 7.83
N VAL A 25 -3.88 4.05 7.84
CA VAL A 25 -3.57 3.24 6.65
C VAL A 25 -4.67 3.35 5.59
N LEU A 26 -5.94 3.32 5.99
CA LEU A 26 -7.09 3.40 5.07
C LEU A 26 -7.24 4.79 4.45
N ASP A 27 -6.97 5.85 5.22
CA ASP A 27 -7.09 7.24 4.80
C ASP A 27 -5.92 7.65 3.87
N ASP A 28 -4.74 7.05 4.04
CA ASP A 28 -3.52 7.42 3.33
C ASP A 28 -2.60 6.21 3.06
N ALA A 29 -3.07 5.33 2.17
CA ALA A 29 -2.34 4.11 1.81
C ALA A 29 -0.97 4.41 1.16
N VAL A 30 -0.84 5.54 0.45
CA VAL A 30 0.42 5.96 -0.18
C VAL A 30 1.47 6.27 0.88
N PHE A 31 1.11 7.05 1.91
CA PHE A 31 1.98 7.25 3.05
C PHE A 31 2.34 5.92 3.72
N ALA A 32 1.34 5.08 4.03
CA ALA A 32 1.57 3.85 4.80
C ALA A 32 2.51 2.86 4.08
N VAL A 33 2.48 2.79 2.74
CA VAL A 33 3.43 1.96 1.95
C VAL A 33 4.86 2.49 2.06
N ASN A 34 5.04 3.81 2.13
CA ASN A 34 6.36 4.45 2.12
C ASN A 34 6.91 4.70 3.54
N ALA A 35 6.07 4.72 4.56
CA ALA A 35 6.43 4.99 5.94
C ALA A 35 7.34 3.89 6.53
N SER A 36 8.32 4.28 7.35
CA SER A 36 8.97 3.37 8.29
C SER A 36 8.02 2.99 9.43
N ILE A 37 8.38 1.97 10.22
CA ILE A 37 7.57 1.60 11.38
C ILE A 37 7.54 2.72 12.43
N VAL A 38 8.61 3.53 12.49
CA VAL A 38 8.73 4.66 13.40
C VAL A 38 7.79 5.77 12.96
N ASP A 39 7.77 6.13 11.67
CA ASP A 39 6.89 7.19 11.14
C ASP A 39 5.41 6.84 11.36
N LEU A 40 5.03 5.58 11.12
CA LEU A 40 3.65 5.13 11.36
C LEU A 40 3.31 5.14 12.85
N ALA A 41 4.25 4.72 13.70
CA ALA A 41 4.06 4.72 15.16
C ALA A 41 3.90 6.15 15.69
N GLU A 42 4.72 7.09 15.22
CA GLU A 42 4.65 8.50 15.58
C GLU A 42 3.33 9.13 15.15
N ARG A 43 2.91 8.93 13.89
CA ARG A 43 1.62 9.45 13.38
C ARG A 43 0.42 8.86 14.12
N ALA A 44 0.54 7.64 14.62
CA ALA A 44 -0.48 6.97 15.40
C ALA A 44 -0.35 7.19 16.92
N GLU A 45 0.63 7.96 17.39
CA GLU A 45 0.93 8.20 18.81
C GLU A 45 1.10 6.90 19.63
N VAL A 46 1.73 5.89 19.03
CA VAL A 46 2.05 4.60 19.67
C VAL A 46 3.52 4.26 19.58
N SER A 47 3.92 3.16 20.21
CA SER A 47 5.27 2.62 20.10
C SER A 47 5.42 1.68 18.89
N PRO A 48 6.61 1.57 18.26
CA PRO A 48 6.86 0.62 17.17
C PRO A 48 6.51 -0.86 17.48
N PRO A 49 6.71 -1.37 18.71
CA PRO A 49 6.22 -2.70 19.08
C PRO A 49 4.70 -2.84 19.00
N THR A 50 3.94 -1.78 19.24
CA THR A 50 2.47 -1.78 19.10
C THR A 50 2.08 -1.95 17.64
N VAL A 51 2.74 -1.25 16.71
CA VAL A 51 2.55 -1.43 15.27
C VAL A 51 2.88 -2.88 14.84
N THR A 52 3.96 -3.45 15.38
CA THR A 52 4.32 -4.84 15.07
C THR A 52 3.27 -5.83 15.54
N ARG A 53 2.73 -5.65 16.76
CA ARG A 53 1.64 -6.49 17.29
C ARG A 53 0.36 -6.34 16.46
N PHE A 54 0.01 -5.12 16.08
CA PHE A 54 -1.12 -4.84 15.20
C PHE A 54 -1.01 -5.62 13.87
N CYS A 55 0.12 -5.52 13.16
CA CYS A 55 0.33 -6.28 11.92
C CYS A 55 0.19 -7.80 12.13
N ARG A 56 0.75 -8.33 13.22
CA ARG A 56 0.63 -9.77 13.55
C ARG A 56 -0.79 -10.20 13.88
N ARG A 57 -1.55 -9.34 14.57
CA ARG A 57 -2.94 -9.63 14.91
C ARG A 57 -3.83 -9.70 13.66
N LEU A 58 -3.50 -8.92 12.63
CA LEU A 58 -4.12 -9.01 11.30
C LEU A 58 -3.63 -10.20 10.45
N GLY A 59 -2.76 -11.05 10.99
CA GLY A 59 -2.27 -12.27 10.32
C GLY A 59 -1.00 -12.09 9.49
N PHE A 60 -0.35 -10.92 9.51
CA PHE A 60 0.92 -10.69 8.82
C PHE A 60 2.11 -11.12 9.67
N GLN A 61 3.24 -11.46 9.04
CA GLN A 61 4.44 -11.88 9.79
C GLN A 61 5.10 -10.72 10.57
N GLY A 62 4.84 -9.48 10.14
CA GLY A 62 5.32 -8.26 10.75
C GLY A 62 5.08 -7.06 9.83
N TYR A 63 5.72 -5.93 10.14
CA TYR A 63 5.49 -4.67 9.41
C TYR A 63 5.93 -4.73 7.94
N SER A 64 7.05 -5.37 7.62
CA SER A 64 7.52 -5.48 6.24
C SER A 64 6.58 -6.29 5.35
N ASP A 65 6.03 -7.40 5.87
CA ASP A 65 5.03 -8.21 5.17
C ASP A 65 3.72 -7.44 4.99
N PHE A 66 3.26 -6.76 6.07
CA PHE A 66 2.12 -5.85 6.00
C PHE A 66 2.26 -4.80 4.88
N LYS A 67 3.41 -4.11 4.80
CA LYS A 67 3.66 -3.13 3.73
C LYS A 67 3.70 -3.75 2.34
N LEU A 68 4.25 -4.94 2.20
CA LEU A 68 4.27 -5.66 0.93
C LEU A 68 2.85 -5.98 0.44
N GLN A 69 1.98 -6.47 1.33
CA GLN A 69 0.59 -6.74 0.99
C GLN A 69 -0.20 -5.46 0.71
N LEU A 70 0.08 -4.38 1.46
CA LEU A 70 -0.52 -3.07 1.22
C LEU A 70 -0.14 -2.52 -0.15
N ALA A 71 1.15 -2.55 -0.51
CA ALA A 71 1.64 -2.08 -1.79
C ALA A 71 1.02 -2.86 -2.95
N ARG A 72 0.90 -4.19 -2.83
CA ARG A 72 0.23 -5.04 -3.83
C ARG A 72 -1.22 -4.63 -4.02
N SER A 73 -1.96 -4.46 -2.92
CA SER A 73 -3.38 -4.14 -2.97
C SER A 73 -3.64 -2.72 -3.48
N ALA A 74 -2.84 -1.74 -3.04
CA ALA A 74 -2.89 -0.37 -3.54
C ALA A 74 -2.54 -0.28 -5.03
N TYR A 75 -1.53 -1.02 -5.51
CA TYR A 75 -1.15 -1.05 -6.93
C TYR A 75 -2.25 -1.63 -7.82
N VAL A 76 -2.94 -2.69 -7.36
CA VAL A 76 -4.11 -3.25 -8.06
C VAL A 76 -5.24 -2.22 -8.12
N GLY A 77 -5.58 -1.58 -6.98
CA GLY A 77 -6.60 -0.54 -6.93
C GLY A 77 -6.27 0.68 -7.81
N MET A 78 -5.01 1.09 -7.86
CA MET A 78 -4.54 2.20 -8.70
C MET A 78 -4.70 1.92 -10.20
N ARG A 79 -4.53 0.67 -10.66
CA ARG A 79 -4.78 0.30 -12.07
C ARG A 79 -6.25 0.39 -12.47
N TYR A 80 -7.18 0.29 -11.52
CA TYR A 80 -8.62 0.43 -11.77
C TYR A 80 -9.10 1.88 -11.64
N LEU A 81 -8.59 2.63 -10.68
CA LEU A 81 -8.96 4.05 -10.44
C LEU A 81 -8.29 5.00 -11.43
N LYS A 82 -7.05 4.71 -11.78
CA LYS A 82 -6.35 5.30 -12.90
C LYS A 82 -6.17 4.16 -13.89
N PRO A 83 -7.15 3.92 -14.80
CA PRO A 83 -6.70 3.40 -16.07
C PRO A 83 -5.58 4.36 -16.46
N GLU A 84 -4.40 3.86 -16.79
CA GLU A 84 -3.56 4.65 -17.69
C GLU A 84 -4.55 5.18 -18.72
N SER A 85 -4.62 6.50 -18.91
CA SER A 85 -5.15 7.00 -20.16
C SER A 85 -4.60 6.04 -21.21
N ALA A 86 -5.46 5.50 -22.05
CA ALA A 86 -5.06 4.66 -23.16
C ALA A 86 -4.17 5.42 -24.18
N ASP A 87 -3.44 6.44 -23.72
CA ASP A 87 -2.42 7.25 -24.37
C ASP A 87 -1.01 6.78 -23.94
N GLY A 88 -0.91 5.59 -23.33
CA GLY A 88 0.30 4.80 -23.22
C GLY A 88 0.36 3.65 -24.23
N ALA A 89 -0.55 3.62 -25.22
CA ALA A 89 -0.25 2.91 -26.44
C ALA A 89 0.92 3.65 -27.09
N ALA A 90 2.15 3.25 -26.74
CA ALA A 90 3.24 3.33 -27.67
C ALA A 90 2.73 2.58 -28.91
N THR A 91 2.18 3.33 -29.86
CA THR A 91 1.79 2.76 -31.13
C THR A 91 3.02 2.02 -31.63
N PRO A 92 2.87 0.87 -32.30
CA PRO A 92 4.03 0.17 -32.86
C PRO A 92 4.94 1.11 -33.68
N ALA A 93 4.38 2.18 -34.25
CA ALA A 93 5.09 3.28 -34.89
C ALA A 93 6.02 4.08 -33.95
N ALA A 94 5.55 4.51 -32.78
CA ALA A 94 6.36 5.27 -31.82
C ALA A 94 7.52 4.44 -31.24
N VAL A 95 7.30 3.14 -31.03
CA VAL A 95 8.36 2.21 -30.60
C VAL A 95 9.39 1.99 -31.72
N ALA A 96 8.92 1.86 -32.98
CA ALA A 96 9.80 1.69 -34.13
C ALA A 96 10.73 2.90 -34.34
N GLU A 97 10.22 4.11 -34.14
CA GLU A 97 10.97 5.35 -34.31
C GLU A 97 12.07 5.51 -33.24
N ASP A 98 11.78 5.16 -31.98
CA ASP A 98 12.75 5.19 -30.88
C ASP A 98 13.90 4.16 -31.05
N ILE A 99 13.59 2.98 -31.59
CA ILE A 99 14.60 1.94 -31.86
C ILE A 99 15.56 2.38 -32.98
N VAL A 100 15.06 3.04 -34.03
CA VAL A 100 15.90 3.52 -35.14
C VAL A 100 16.82 4.66 -34.68
N LEU A 101 16.34 5.55 -33.82
CA LEU A 101 17.12 6.68 -33.30
C LEU A 101 18.22 6.26 -32.32
N LYS A 102 18.00 5.20 -31.54
CA LYS A 102 18.96 4.69 -30.55
C LYS A 102 20.01 3.73 -31.11
N ALA A 103 19.88 3.34 -32.38
CA ALA A 103 20.78 2.39 -33.06
C ALA A 103 21.86 3.06 -33.92
N GLN A 104 22.01 4.39 -33.85
CA GLN A 104 23.09 5.14 -34.51
C GLN A 104 24.27 5.40 -33.56
#